data_AF-A0A8J8WC07-F1
#
_entry.id   AF-A0A8J8WC07-F1
#
_cell.length_a   1.000
_cell.length_b   1.000
_cell.length_c   1.000
_cell.angle_alpha   90.00
_cell.angle_beta   90.00
_cell.angle_gamma   90.00
#
_symmetry.space_group_name_H-M   'P 1'
#
loop_
_entity.id
_entity.type
_entity.pdbx_description
1 polymer ?
#
loop_
_entity_poly.entity_id
_entity_poly.type
_entity_poly.pdbx_seq_one_letter_code
_entity_poly.pdbx_strand_id
1 'polypeptide(L)'
;MKFTIIIISVILFANILFSFGLLLSTFYQSDDDNSSKFSTIFSLYSGKIKHTDDDFKKILDILKTDNNLKNKFIMSYDSSYSYYTNSNFIFTDFSEGMKDDTVEDFITKKNWSYFDRWLSSTNSIPAQSIDSINIPDYLIYRFSHTVVDPSATWYDQQSFHIHSLLSNPNTKNLPEFLNVVYFSNSTKGGIVVYEINLST
;
A
#
# COMPACT_ATOMS: atom_id res chain seq x y z
N MET A 1 -34.01 40.22 10.33
CA MET A 1 -33.06 39.68 11.33
C MET A 1 -33.25 38.18 11.58
N LYS A 2 -34.41 37.71 12.09
CA LYS A 2 -34.63 36.26 12.37
C LYS A 2 -34.45 35.36 11.12
N PHE A 3 -34.97 35.79 9.97
CA PHE A 3 -34.88 35.02 8.72
C PHE A 3 -33.44 34.91 8.19
N THR A 4 -32.67 35.99 8.27
CA THR A 4 -31.26 36.03 7.89
C THR A 4 -30.41 35.11 8.77
N ILE A 5 -30.68 35.08 10.09
CA ILE A 5 -30.00 34.16 11.02
C ILE A 5 -30.33 32.71 10.69
N ILE A 6 -31.59 32.39 10.37
CA ILE A 6 -31.99 31.02 9.96
C ILE A 6 -31.25 30.59 8.70
N ILE A 7 -31.18 31.46 7.68
CA ILE A 7 -30.45 31.16 6.42
C ILE A 7 -28.97 30.92 6.70
N ILE A 8 -28.32 31.76 7.51
CA ILE A 8 -26.91 31.60 7.89
C ILE A 8 -26.70 30.27 8.64
N SER A 9 -27.59 29.93 9.58
CA SER A 9 -27.53 28.67 10.31
C SER A 9 -27.69 27.45 9.40
N VAL A 10 -28.59 27.49 8.42
CA VAL A 10 -28.77 26.40 7.44
C VAL A 10 -27.53 26.22 6.58
N ILE A 11 -26.92 27.32 6.12
CA ILE A 11 -25.68 27.28 5.34
C ILE A 11 -24.54 26.68 6.18
N LEU A 12 -24.38 27.11 7.43
CA LEU A 12 -23.37 26.53 8.34
C LEU A 12 -23.59 25.04 8.56
N PHE A 13 -24.84 24.62 8.79
CA PHE A 13 -25.18 23.22 9.01
C PHE A 13 -24.88 22.36 7.77
N ALA A 14 -25.21 22.86 6.57
CA ALA A 14 -24.88 22.19 5.32
C ALA A 14 -23.36 22.03 5.13
N ASN A 15 -22.56 23.05 5.48
CA ASN A 15 -21.09 22.97 5.40
C ASN A 15 -20.50 21.96 6.38
N ILE A 16 -21.04 21.88 7.61
CA ILE A 16 -20.62 20.87 8.59
C ILE A 16 -20.95 19.47 8.10
N LEU A 17 -22.17 19.24 7.60
CA LEU A 17 -22.58 17.95 7.05
C LEU A 17 -21.72 17.54 5.84
N PHE A 18 -21.42 18.48 4.95
CA PHE A 18 -20.55 18.22 3.80
C PHE A 18 -19.12 17.86 4.24
N SER A 19 -18.52 18.66 5.13
CA SER A 19 -17.15 18.41 5.62
C SER A 19 -17.05 17.07 6.34
N PHE A 20 -18.07 16.73 7.13
CA PHE A 20 -18.16 15.44 7.80
C PHE A 20 -18.32 14.28 6.80
N GLY A 21 -19.15 14.45 5.78
CA GLY A 21 -19.31 13.47 4.69
C GLY A 21 -18.02 13.26 3.89
N LEU A 22 -17.27 14.33 3.63
CA LEU A 22 -15.96 14.27 2.99
C LEU A 22 -14.96 13.49 3.86
N LEU A 23 -14.85 13.83 5.14
CA LEU A 23 -13.96 13.16 6.10
C LEU A 23 -14.23 11.65 6.17
N LEU A 24 -15.50 11.26 6.25
CA LEU A 24 -15.90 9.85 6.21
C LEU A 24 -15.46 9.18 4.90
N SER A 25 -15.71 9.83 3.76
CA SER A 25 -15.37 9.24 2.46
C SER A 25 -13.85 9.10 2.25
N THR A 26 -13.06 10.02 2.78
CA THR A 26 -11.59 10.03 2.60
C THR A 26 -10.90 9.02 3.53
N PHE A 27 -11.34 8.91 4.78
CA PHE A 27 -10.62 8.13 5.80
C PHE A 27 -11.34 6.85 6.24
N TYR A 28 -12.63 6.72 5.96
CA TYR A 28 -13.49 5.65 6.48
C TYR A 28 -14.36 5.07 5.35
N GLN A 29 -13.69 4.49 4.35
CA GLN A 29 -14.38 3.69 3.35
C GLN A 29 -14.81 2.36 3.99
N SER A 30 -16.11 2.17 4.15
CA SER A 30 -16.66 0.87 4.54
C SER A 30 -16.32 -0.17 3.47
N ASP A 31 -15.86 -1.35 3.89
CA ASP A 31 -15.48 -2.46 3.02
C ASP A 31 -16.70 -3.08 2.29
N ASP A 32 -17.92 -2.84 2.76
CA ASP A 32 -19.16 -3.39 2.19
C ASP A 32 -19.93 -2.36 1.35
N ASP A 33 -20.11 -2.67 0.06
CA ASP A 33 -20.85 -1.87 -0.94
C ASP A 33 -22.33 -1.65 -0.57
N ASN A 34 -22.88 -2.44 0.34
CA ASN A 34 -24.27 -2.34 0.81
C ASN A 34 -24.44 -1.57 2.13
N SER A 35 -23.35 -1.05 2.70
CA SER A 35 -23.40 -0.36 3.98
C SER A 35 -23.73 1.13 3.76
N SER A 36 -24.86 1.58 4.30
CA SER A 36 -25.24 3.00 4.21
C SER A 36 -24.17 3.89 4.88
N LYS A 37 -23.93 5.11 4.39
CA LYS A 37 -23.00 6.08 5.03
C LYS A 37 -23.33 6.31 6.52
N PHE A 38 -24.58 6.11 6.93
CA PHE A 38 -25.03 6.14 8.32
C PHE A 38 -24.52 4.96 9.17
N SER A 39 -24.36 3.78 8.58
CA SER A 39 -23.73 2.64 9.26
C SER A 39 -22.24 2.87 9.52
N THR A 40 -21.54 3.62 8.67
CA THR A 40 -20.18 4.12 8.92
C THR A 40 -20.15 5.06 10.14
N ILE A 41 -21.15 5.94 10.26
CA ILE A 41 -21.27 6.83 11.43
C ILE A 41 -21.54 6.03 12.72
N PHE A 42 -22.47 5.08 12.69
CA PHE A 42 -22.75 4.23 13.86
C PHE A 42 -21.56 3.34 14.24
N SER A 43 -20.82 2.84 13.24
CA SER A 43 -19.60 2.06 13.48
C SER A 43 -18.47 2.91 14.08
N LEU A 44 -18.34 4.19 13.73
CA LEU A 44 -17.45 5.14 14.42
C LEU A 44 -17.79 5.25 15.91
N TYR A 45 -19.06 5.46 16.24
CA TYR A 45 -19.49 5.56 17.64
C TYR A 45 -19.37 4.23 18.41
N SER A 46 -19.50 3.09 17.71
CA SER A 46 -19.39 1.76 18.31
C SER A 46 -17.96 1.20 18.33
N GLY A 47 -16.96 1.91 17.80
CA GLY A 47 -15.55 1.51 17.76
C GLY A 47 -15.25 0.32 16.83
N LYS A 48 -16.09 0.08 15.81
CA LYS A 48 -16.01 -1.13 14.95
C LYS A 48 -15.38 -0.91 13.58
N ILE A 49 -14.81 0.27 13.30
CA ILE A 49 -14.16 0.50 12.02
C ILE A 49 -12.70 0.04 12.10
N LYS A 50 -12.30 -0.87 11.20
CA LYS A 50 -10.88 -1.10 10.91
C LYS A 50 -10.33 0.15 10.24
N HIS A 51 -9.41 0.83 10.91
CA HIS A 51 -8.73 1.96 10.29
C HIS A 51 -7.71 1.41 9.28
N THR A 52 -7.55 2.08 8.14
CA THR A 52 -6.42 1.81 7.22
C THR A 52 -5.07 1.94 7.95
N ASP A 53 -5.06 2.71 9.05
CA ASP A 53 -3.92 2.92 9.95
C ASP A 53 -3.62 1.70 10.85
N ASP A 54 -4.54 0.76 11.04
CA ASP A 54 -4.32 -0.38 11.94
C ASP A 54 -3.29 -1.35 11.36
N ASP A 55 -3.38 -1.62 10.05
CA ASP A 55 -2.38 -2.42 9.34
C ASP A 55 -1.03 -1.69 9.33
N PHE A 56 -1.04 -0.38 9.08
CA PHE A 56 0.17 0.43 9.10
C PHE A 56 0.89 0.37 10.45
N LYS A 57 0.18 0.57 11.56
CA LYS A 57 0.74 0.51 12.92
C LYS A 57 1.29 -0.89 13.24
N LYS A 58 0.54 -1.95 12.92
CA LYS A 58 0.99 -3.33 13.16
C LYS A 58 2.26 -3.65 12.38
N ILE A 59 2.33 -3.23 11.11
CA ILE A 59 3.53 -3.40 10.28
C ILE A 59 4.70 -2.64 10.89
N LEU A 60 4.49 -1.39 11.34
CA LEU A 60 5.54 -0.63 12.03
C LEU A 60 6.03 -1.32 13.30
N ASP A 61 5.14 -1.88 14.11
CA ASP A 61 5.51 -2.58 15.34
C ASP A 61 6.31 -3.85 15.05
N ILE A 62 5.94 -4.61 14.01
CA ILE A 62 6.70 -5.78 13.54
C ILE A 62 8.09 -5.35 13.09
N LEU A 63 8.18 -4.35 12.20
CA LEU A 63 9.44 -3.87 11.67
C LEU A 63 10.37 -3.39 12.80
N LYS A 64 9.85 -2.57 13.74
CA LYS A 64 10.62 -2.04 14.88
C LYS A 64 11.16 -3.11 15.84
N THR A 65 10.69 -4.34 15.76
CA THR A 65 11.24 -5.46 16.54
C THR A 65 12.66 -5.83 16.05
N ASP A 66 13.01 -5.47 14.81
CA ASP A 66 14.35 -5.64 14.28
C ASP A 66 15.29 -4.51 14.72
N ASN A 67 16.25 -4.85 15.60
CA ASN A 67 17.22 -3.92 16.15
C ASN A 67 18.20 -3.32 15.12
N ASN A 68 18.37 -3.94 13.95
CA ASN A 68 19.26 -3.46 12.89
C ASN A 68 18.52 -2.82 11.72
N LEU A 69 17.20 -2.59 11.85
CA LEU A 69 16.35 -2.09 10.77
C LEU A 69 16.83 -0.79 10.14
N LYS A 70 17.49 0.09 10.90
CA LYS A 70 18.05 1.36 10.41
C LYS A 70 19.01 1.17 9.22
N ASN A 71 19.74 0.05 9.18
CA ASN A 71 20.70 -0.25 8.13
C ASN A 71 20.10 -1.10 6.99
N LYS A 72 18.86 -1.54 7.15
CA LYS A 72 18.14 -2.40 6.20
C LYS A 72 17.40 -1.60 5.15
N PHE A 73 17.05 -2.27 4.05
CA PHE A 73 16.28 -1.71 2.96
C PHE A 73 14.86 -2.25 2.96
N ILE A 74 13.89 -1.34 2.95
CA ILE A 74 12.47 -1.64 2.73
C ILE A 74 12.12 -1.24 1.30
N MET A 75 11.65 -2.21 0.51
CA MET A 75 11.11 -2.00 -0.83
C MET A 75 9.59 -1.89 -0.77
N SER A 76 9.05 -0.77 -1.24
CA SER A 76 7.61 -0.51 -1.27
C SER A 76 7.26 0.62 -2.22
N TYR A 77 5.96 0.77 -2.48
CA TYR A 77 5.43 1.95 -3.15
C TYR A 77 5.40 3.17 -2.23
N ASP A 78 5.07 2.96 -0.96
CA ASP A 78 4.95 4.02 0.04
C ASP A 78 6.21 4.11 0.91
N SER A 79 6.86 5.27 0.91
CA SER A 79 8.04 5.59 1.72
C SER A 79 7.79 5.71 3.23
N SER A 80 6.52 5.76 3.65
CA SER A 80 6.13 5.98 5.04
C SER A 80 6.71 4.92 5.98
N TYR A 81 6.73 3.65 5.57
CA TYR A 81 7.32 2.57 6.39
C TYR A 81 8.79 2.83 6.69
N SER A 82 9.60 3.18 5.68
CA SER A 82 11.01 3.50 5.90
C SER A 82 11.18 4.77 6.74
N TYR A 83 10.35 5.80 6.49
CA TYR A 83 10.40 7.05 7.23
C TYR A 83 10.18 6.87 8.74
N TYR A 84 9.12 6.16 9.14
CA TYR A 84 8.79 5.96 10.56
C TYR A 84 9.66 4.91 11.27
N THR A 85 10.44 4.14 10.51
CA THR A 85 11.41 3.18 11.04
C THR A 85 12.85 3.65 10.92
N ASN A 86 13.10 4.78 10.26
CA ASN A 86 14.42 5.32 9.96
C ASN A 86 15.31 4.32 9.20
N SER A 87 14.72 3.51 8.32
CA SER A 87 15.41 2.55 7.44
C SER A 87 15.62 3.12 6.05
N ASN A 88 16.42 2.42 5.23
CA ASN A 88 16.57 2.78 3.82
C ASN A 88 15.32 2.37 3.03
N PHE A 89 14.99 3.14 2.00
CA PHE A 89 13.81 2.96 1.15
C PHE A 89 14.23 2.67 -0.28
N ILE A 90 13.60 1.67 -0.88
CA ILE A 90 13.65 1.37 -2.31
C ILE A 90 12.25 1.58 -2.88
N PHE A 91 12.10 2.57 -3.76
CA PHE A 91 10.82 2.81 -4.42
C PHE A 91 10.54 1.75 -5.49
N THR A 92 9.30 1.28 -5.54
CA THR A 92 8.76 0.49 -6.65
C THR A 92 7.26 0.71 -6.81
N ASP A 93 6.78 0.74 -8.05
CA ASP A 93 5.35 0.72 -8.39
C ASP A 93 4.81 -0.70 -8.68
N PHE A 94 5.68 -1.70 -8.59
CA PHE A 94 5.41 -3.11 -8.89
C PHE A 94 5.02 -3.38 -10.36
N SER A 95 5.24 -2.41 -11.24
CA SER A 95 5.02 -2.50 -12.68
C SER A 95 6.33 -2.45 -13.48
N GLU A 96 7.47 -2.51 -12.78
CA GLU A 96 8.80 -2.56 -13.39
C GLU A 96 9.17 -3.99 -13.85
N GLY A 97 9.98 -4.07 -14.91
CA GLY A 97 10.49 -5.33 -15.45
C GLY A 97 9.66 -5.90 -16.60
N MET A 98 9.71 -7.22 -16.80
CA MET A 98 8.95 -7.95 -17.82
C MET A 98 7.79 -8.75 -17.22
N LYS A 99 6.72 -8.96 -17.99
CA LYS A 99 5.49 -9.65 -17.53
C LYS A 99 5.73 -11.03 -16.92
N ASP A 100 6.72 -11.75 -17.46
CA ASP A 100 7.07 -13.12 -17.07
C ASP A 100 8.24 -13.17 -16.08
N ASP A 101 8.66 -12.03 -15.52
CA ASP A 101 9.73 -11.99 -14.53
C ASP A 101 9.38 -12.79 -13.27
N THR A 102 10.39 -13.48 -12.73
CA THR A 102 10.29 -14.06 -11.41
C THR A 102 10.37 -12.96 -10.34
N VAL A 103 9.93 -13.26 -9.11
CA VAL A 103 10.08 -12.31 -7.99
C VAL A 103 11.56 -12.00 -7.72
N GLU A 104 12.46 -12.95 -7.97
CA GLU A 104 13.90 -12.73 -7.85
C GLU A 104 14.43 -11.75 -8.92
N ASP A 105 14.05 -11.94 -10.20
CA ASP A 105 14.43 -11.03 -11.28
C ASP A 105 13.94 -9.59 -11.02
N PHE A 106 12.73 -9.46 -10.45
CA PHE A 106 12.16 -8.19 -10.04
C PHE A 106 12.96 -7.54 -8.89
N ILE A 107 13.20 -8.27 -7.80
CA ILE A 107 13.95 -7.77 -6.62
C ILE A 107 15.39 -7.38 -6.99
N THR A 108 16.02 -8.16 -7.87
CA THR A 108 17.39 -7.90 -8.36
C THR A 108 17.43 -6.85 -9.47
N LYS A 109 16.28 -6.30 -9.89
CA LYS A 109 16.13 -5.29 -10.95
C LYS A 109 16.71 -5.71 -12.30
N LYS A 110 16.75 -7.02 -12.59
CA LYS A 110 17.47 -7.60 -13.73
C LYS A 110 16.95 -7.12 -15.08
N ASN A 111 15.63 -7.15 -15.26
CA ASN A 111 14.98 -6.78 -16.51
C ASN A 111 14.29 -5.41 -16.47
N TRP A 112 14.56 -4.61 -15.43
CA TRP A 112 14.01 -3.27 -15.30
C TRP A 112 14.47 -2.38 -16.46
N SER A 113 13.58 -1.52 -16.95
CA SER A 113 13.94 -0.54 -17.97
C SER A 113 14.88 0.53 -17.37
N TYR A 114 15.55 1.30 -18.23
CA TYR A 114 16.32 2.45 -17.76
C TYR A 114 15.43 3.45 -17.00
N PHE A 115 14.20 3.66 -17.48
CA PHE A 115 13.24 4.55 -16.85
C PHE A 115 12.83 4.03 -15.47
N ASP A 116 12.56 2.73 -15.35
CA ASP A 116 12.19 2.07 -14.09
C ASP A 116 13.30 2.23 -13.03
N ARG A 117 14.55 1.93 -13.44
CA ARG A 117 15.71 2.10 -12.56
C ARG A 117 15.93 3.56 -12.17
N TRP A 118 15.78 4.49 -13.12
CA TRP A 118 15.88 5.92 -12.84
C TRP A 118 14.82 6.37 -11.84
N LEU A 119 13.54 6.04 -12.09
CA LEU A 119 12.41 6.41 -11.24
C LEU A 119 12.57 5.86 -9.82
N SER A 120 12.92 4.59 -9.69
CA SER A 120 13.21 3.97 -8.39
C SER A 120 14.38 4.64 -7.68
N SER A 121 15.49 4.86 -8.39
CA SER A 121 16.70 5.44 -7.79
C SER A 121 16.49 6.87 -7.30
N THR A 122 15.69 7.68 -8.01
CA THR A 122 15.38 9.06 -7.61
C THR A 122 14.37 9.17 -6.48
N ASN A 123 13.43 8.22 -6.37
CA ASN A 123 12.40 8.23 -5.33
C ASN A 123 12.81 7.42 -4.08
N SER A 124 13.89 6.65 -4.15
CA SER A 124 14.48 5.95 -3.02
C SER A 124 15.08 6.91 -1.99
N ILE A 125 15.15 6.50 -0.72
CA ILE A 125 15.68 7.30 0.39
C ILE A 125 16.73 6.47 1.15
N PRO A 126 18.02 6.87 1.16
CA PRO A 126 18.58 7.95 0.36
C PRO A 126 18.47 7.66 -1.15
N ALA A 127 18.59 8.72 -1.95
CA ALA A 127 18.63 8.57 -3.41
C ALA A 127 19.80 7.65 -3.79
N GLN A 128 19.54 6.76 -4.74
CA GLN A 128 20.46 5.68 -5.11
C GLN A 128 21.09 5.95 -6.47
N SER A 129 22.19 5.26 -6.79
CA SER A 129 22.70 5.24 -8.15
C SER A 129 21.81 4.36 -9.03
N ILE A 130 21.62 4.74 -10.30
CA ILE A 130 20.83 3.98 -11.28
C ILE A 130 21.33 2.53 -11.42
N ASP A 131 22.64 2.33 -11.27
CA ASP A 131 23.27 1.00 -11.38
C ASP A 131 23.33 0.24 -10.05
N SER A 132 22.81 0.81 -8.96
CA SER A 132 22.85 0.15 -7.66
C SER A 132 21.76 -0.91 -7.53
N ILE A 133 22.20 -2.12 -7.19
CA ILE A 133 21.35 -3.26 -6.88
C ILE A 133 21.40 -3.43 -5.37
N ASN A 134 20.54 -2.70 -4.67
CA ASN A 134 20.31 -2.90 -3.25
C ASN A 134 19.22 -3.95 -3.09
N ILE A 135 19.58 -5.12 -2.55
CA ILE A 135 18.59 -6.16 -2.25
C ILE A 135 17.82 -5.71 -0.99
N PRO A 136 16.49 -5.59 -1.05
CA PRO A 136 15.67 -5.29 0.11
C PRO A 136 15.67 -6.42 1.12
N ASP A 137 15.66 -6.06 2.40
CA ASP A 137 15.41 -6.98 3.53
C ASP A 137 13.91 -7.19 3.75
N TYR A 138 13.10 -6.19 3.43
CA TYR A 138 11.64 -6.26 3.53
C TYR A 138 10.97 -5.77 2.25
N LEU A 139 9.93 -6.48 1.81
CA LEU A 139 9.07 -6.10 0.69
C LEU A 139 7.64 -5.93 1.20
N ILE A 140 7.08 -4.73 1.03
CA ILE A 140 5.72 -4.40 1.45
C ILE A 140 4.87 -4.20 0.20
N TYR A 141 3.99 -5.16 -0.08
CA TYR A 141 3.13 -5.15 -1.25
C TYR A 141 1.67 -4.91 -0.84
N ARG A 142 1.07 -3.86 -1.40
CA ARG A 142 -0.37 -3.57 -1.26
C ARG A 142 -1.07 -3.94 -2.56
N PHE A 143 -2.12 -4.75 -2.46
CA PHE A 143 -2.91 -5.20 -3.60
C PHE A 143 -4.36 -4.77 -3.46
N SER A 144 -5.08 -4.72 -4.58
CA SER A 144 -6.51 -4.48 -4.62
C SER A 144 -7.22 -5.62 -5.33
N HIS A 145 -8.41 -5.96 -4.86
CA HIS A 145 -9.32 -6.91 -5.51
C HIS A 145 -10.20 -6.25 -6.57
N THR A 146 -10.06 -4.94 -6.80
CA THR A 146 -10.85 -4.27 -7.83
C THR A 146 -10.55 -4.93 -9.17
N VAL A 147 -11.58 -5.57 -9.72
CA VAL A 147 -11.56 -6.09 -11.09
C VAL A 147 -11.34 -4.88 -11.98
N VAL A 148 -10.15 -4.76 -12.56
CA VAL A 148 -9.91 -3.83 -13.67
C VAL A 148 -10.92 -4.22 -14.73
N ASP A 149 -11.80 -3.28 -15.10
CA ASP A 149 -12.80 -3.49 -16.14
C ASP A 149 -12.07 -4.05 -17.38
N PRO A 150 -12.37 -5.30 -17.80
CA PRO A 150 -11.68 -5.93 -18.93
C PRO A 150 -11.83 -5.16 -20.25
N SER A 151 -12.81 -4.24 -20.31
CA SER A 151 -13.07 -3.38 -21.47
C SER A 151 -12.38 -2.00 -21.38
N ALA A 152 -11.74 -1.67 -20.25
CA ALA A 152 -10.99 -0.44 -20.09
C ALA A 152 -9.64 -0.52 -20.82
N THR A 153 -9.60 -0.03 -22.06
CA THR A 153 -8.40 0.01 -22.92
C THR A 153 -7.31 0.98 -22.45
N TRP A 154 -7.58 1.77 -21.42
CA TRP A 154 -6.68 2.79 -20.85
C TRP A 154 -5.93 2.30 -19.60
N TYR A 155 -6.33 1.15 -19.05
CA TYR A 155 -5.58 0.41 -18.04
C TYR A 155 -5.04 -0.89 -18.64
N ASP A 156 -4.10 -0.78 -19.58
CA ASP A 156 -3.20 -1.90 -19.86
C ASP A 156 -2.14 -1.94 -18.74
N GLN A 157 -2.58 -2.05 -17.49
CA GLN A 157 -1.70 -2.43 -16.39
C GLN A 157 -1.22 -3.81 -16.77
N GLN A 158 0.01 -3.88 -17.28
CA GLN A 158 0.67 -5.13 -17.55
C GLN A 158 0.46 -6.03 -16.33
N SER A 159 -0.34 -7.09 -16.49
CA SER A 159 -0.60 -8.02 -15.40
C SER A 159 0.67 -8.82 -15.15
N PHE A 160 1.61 -8.24 -14.40
CA PHE A 160 2.85 -8.91 -14.05
C PHE A 160 2.54 -10.15 -13.22
N HIS A 161 3.22 -11.25 -13.56
CA HIS A 161 3.07 -12.51 -12.83
C HIS A 161 3.33 -12.32 -11.32
N ILE A 162 4.28 -11.44 -10.96
CA ILE A 162 4.64 -11.13 -9.58
C ILE A 162 3.44 -10.64 -8.74
N HIS A 163 2.49 -9.88 -9.30
CA HIS A 163 1.31 -9.41 -8.55
C HIS A 163 0.46 -10.58 -8.04
N SER A 164 0.26 -11.59 -8.89
CA SER A 164 -0.53 -12.78 -8.53
C SER A 164 0.17 -13.63 -7.45
N LEU A 165 1.50 -13.65 -7.45
CA LEU A 165 2.29 -14.36 -6.45
C LEU A 165 2.32 -13.59 -5.12
N LEU A 166 2.62 -12.29 -5.16
CA LEU A 166 2.79 -11.47 -3.96
C LEU A 166 1.46 -11.17 -3.25
N SER A 167 0.32 -11.16 -3.95
CA SER A 167 -1.00 -10.95 -3.33
C SER A 167 -1.51 -12.17 -2.56
N ASN A 168 -0.98 -13.38 -2.83
CA ASN A 168 -1.43 -14.61 -2.20
C ASN A 168 -0.28 -15.38 -1.53
N PRO A 169 0.04 -15.05 -0.26
CA PRO A 169 1.16 -15.65 0.47
C PRO A 169 1.00 -17.15 0.74
N ASN A 170 -0.21 -17.72 0.60
CA ASN A 170 -0.48 -19.14 0.85
C ASN A 170 -0.34 -20.00 -0.42
N THR A 171 0.15 -19.44 -1.53
CA THR A 171 0.38 -20.21 -2.75
C THR A 171 1.59 -21.13 -2.59
N LYS A 172 1.48 -22.37 -3.09
CA LYS A 172 2.58 -23.36 -3.10
C LYS A 172 3.80 -22.90 -3.92
N ASN A 173 3.66 -21.82 -4.69
CA ASN A 173 4.67 -21.32 -5.62
C ASN A 173 5.42 -20.08 -5.09
N LEU A 174 5.22 -19.71 -3.82
CA LEU A 174 6.00 -18.62 -3.22
C LEU A 174 7.48 -19.03 -3.12
N PRO A 175 8.42 -18.21 -3.62
CA PRO A 175 9.84 -18.49 -3.48
C PRO A 175 10.27 -18.68 -2.01
N GLU A 176 11.16 -19.64 -1.75
CA GLU A 176 11.60 -19.99 -0.39
C GLU A 176 12.32 -18.83 0.34
N PHE A 177 12.89 -17.89 -0.41
CA PHE A 177 13.53 -16.70 0.17
C PHE A 177 12.53 -15.66 0.70
N LEU A 178 11.22 -15.82 0.45
CA LEU A 178 10.18 -14.92 0.97
C LEU A 178 9.54 -15.52 2.22
N ASN A 179 9.80 -14.89 3.37
CA ASN A 179 9.15 -15.22 4.62
C ASN A 179 8.00 -14.24 4.90
N VAL A 180 6.77 -14.75 5.05
CA VAL A 180 5.59 -13.90 5.30
C VAL A 180 5.56 -13.51 6.77
N VAL A 181 5.74 -12.22 7.07
CA VAL A 181 5.73 -11.71 8.46
C VAL A 181 4.43 -11.00 8.82
N TYR A 182 3.71 -10.49 7.81
CA TYR A 182 2.39 -9.91 8.01
C TYR A 182 1.50 -10.14 6.79
N PHE A 183 0.23 -10.43 7.04
CA PHE A 183 -0.79 -10.53 6.01
C PHE A 183 -2.12 -9.99 6.52
N SER A 184 -2.71 -9.08 5.74
CA SER A 184 -4.06 -8.57 5.96
C SER A 184 -4.81 -8.57 4.63
N ASN A 185 -6.05 -9.05 4.67
CA ASN A 185 -6.93 -9.13 3.52
C ASN A 185 -8.31 -8.61 3.88
N SER A 186 -8.87 -7.75 3.03
CA SER A 186 -10.22 -7.20 3.11
C SER A 186 -10.94 -7.37 1.77
N THR A 187 -12.23 -7.02 1.72
CA THR A 187 -13.06 -7.16 0.51
C THR A 187 -12.52 -6.36 -0.69
N LYS A 188 -11.81 -5.25 -0.44
CA LYS A 188 -11.31 -4.33 -1.49
C LYS A 188 -9.83 -4.51 -1.83
N GLY A 189 -9.09 -5.25 -1.02
CA GLY A 189 -7.66 -5.45 -1.22
C GLY A 189 -6.97 -5.93 0.05
N GLY A 190 -5.66 -5.77 0.10
CA GLY A 190 -4.89 -6.17 1.26
C GLY A 190 -3.45 -5.72 1.20
N ILE A 191 -2.68 -6.16 2.19
CA ILE A 191 -1.26 -5.88 2.30
C ILE A 191 -0.54 -7.13 2.79
N VAL A 192 0.63 -7.38 2.19
CA VAL A 192 1.53 -8.44 2.60
C VAL A 192 2.90 -7.84 2.87
N VAL A 193 3.52 -8.29 3.95
CA VAL A 193 4.91 -7.95 4.27
C VAL A 193 5.71 -9.23 4.21
N TYR A 194 6.74 -9.22 3.37
CA TYR A 194 7.71 -10.28 3.25
C TYR A 194 9.04 -9.83 3.83
N GLU A 195 9.65 -10.68 4.64
CA GLU A 195 11.08 -10.63 4.94
C GLU A 195 11.81 -11.44 3.87
N ILE A 196 12.89 -10.87 3.33
CA ILE A 196 13.64 -11.43 2.20
C ILE A 196 14.94 -12.01 2.73
N ASN A 197 15.09 -13.33 2.54
CA ASN A 197 16.29 -14.09 2.86
C ASN A 197 16.94 -14.60 1.58
N LEU A 198 17.31 -13.67 0.69
CA LEU A 198 18.00 -14.01 -0.54
C LEU A 198 19.46 -14.35 -0.22
N SER A 199 19.81 -15.63 -0.26
CA SER A 199 21.19 -16.08 -0.13
C SER A 199 22.00 -15.55 -1.31
N THR A 200 22.90 -14.61 -1.04
CA THR A 200 23.81 -14.01 -2.03
C THR A 200 25.04 -14.87 -2.27
#